data_AF-A0A7T4QPZ1-F1
#
_entry.id   AF-A0A7T4QPZ1-F1
#
_cell.length_a   1.000
_cell.length_b   1.000
_cell.length_c   1.000
_cell.angle_alpha   90.00
_cell.angle_beta   90.00
_cell.angle_gamma   90.00
#
_symmetry.space_group_name_H-M   'P 1'
#
loop_
_entity.id
_entity.type
_entity.pdbx_description
1 polymer ?
#
loop_
_entity_poly.entity_id
_entity_poly.type
_entity_poly.pdbx_seq_one_letter_code
_entity_poly.pdbx_strand_id
1 'polypeptide(L)'
;MMNNYEDPIQFNLQKSTKEIELTYSRLTEICQGGPEVGHLTINGVKMSGLFGGPAIIDGHYVYIPLFVNKVIGQGFKLAVIDASTLEVRKFGPIKSLIFLDCIENNKLLFFENIDKAVKRCFELQKLHSI
;
A
#
# COMPACT_ATOMS: atom_id res chain seq x y z
N MET A 1 11.43 20.16 -0.42
CA MET A 1 10.26 20.22 0.47
C MET A 1 9.16 19.39 -0.17
N MET A 2 8.86 18.19 0.35
CA MET A 2 7.72 17.37 -0.09
C MET A 2 6.72 17.30 1.05
N ASN A 3 5.93 18.38 1.18
CA ASN A 3 4.69 18.36 1.94
C ASN A 3 3.58 17.93 0.98
N ASN A 4 3.43 16.62 0.79
CA ASN A 4 2.17 16.08 0.30
C ASN A 4 1.57 15.32 1.48
N TYR A 5 0.54 15.90 2.11
CA TYR A 5 -0.32 15.17 3.03
C TYR A 5 -1.09 14.14 2.20
N GLU A 6 -0.44 13.01 1.90
CA GLU A 6 -1.10 11.88 1.26
C GLU A 6 -1.99 11.19 2.30
N ASP A 7 -3.16 10.77 1.85
CA ASP A 7 -4.04 9.90 2.61
C ASP A 7 -4.64 8.81 1.69
N PRO A 8 -5.37 7.83 2.23
CA PRO A 8 -5.98 6.77 1.44
C PRO A 8 -7.03 7.21 0.40
N ILE A 9 -7.50 8.46 0.45
CA ILE A 9 -8.47 9.05 -0.49
C ILE A 9 -7.72 9.81 -1.59
N GLN A 10 -6.68 10.57 -1.23
CA GLN A 10 -5.86 11.33 -2.16
C GLN A 10 -4.37 11.13 -1.86
N PHE A 11 -3.67 10.47 -2.79
CA PHE A 11 -2.24 10.20 -2.68
C PHE A 11 -1.51 10.42 -4.01
N ASN A 12 -0.18 10.43 -3.96
CA ASN A 12 0.65 10.59 -5.15
C ASN A 12 0.59 9.33 -6.02
N LEU A 13 0.10 9.50 -7.24
CA LEU A 13 -0.10 8.42 -8.20
C LEU A 13 1.19 7.95 -8.86
N GLN A 14 2.27 8.72 -8.75
CA GLN A 14 3.57 8.39 -9.30
C GLN A 14 4.64 8.55 -8.23
N LYS A 15 5.23 7.43 -7.79
CA LYS A 15 6.36 7.41 -6.87
C LYS A 15 7.54 6.77 -7.56
N SER A 16 8.71 7.40 -7.48
CA SER A 16 9.92 6.84 -8.05
C SER A 16 11.11 6.92 -7.12
N THR A 17 11.95 5.91 -7.21
CA THR A 17 13.32 5.89 -6.72
C THR A 17 14.25 5.69 -7.92
N LYS A 18 15.54 5.47 -7.67
CA LYS A 18 16.49 5.13 -8.75
C LYS A 18 16.14 3.80 -9.46
N GLU A 19 15.47 2.89 -8.77
CA GLU A 19 15.27 1.49 -9.21
C GLU A 19 13.80 1.13 -9.46
N ILE A 20 12.87 1.92 -8.90
CA ILE A 20 11.44 1.65 -8.93
C ILE A 20 10.71 2.86 -9.48
N GLU A 21 9.90 2.65 -10.50
CA GLU A 21 8.85 3.54 -10.96
C GLU A 21 7.50 2.90 -10.67
N LEU A 22 6.75 3.48 -9.73
CA LEU A 22 5.44 3.03 -9.32
C LEU A 22 4.39 4.01 -9.83
N THR A 23 3.44 3.49 -10.61
CA THR A 23 2.38 4.31 -11.21
C THR A 23 1.01 3.67 -10.96
N TYR A 24 0.10 4.46 -10.40
CA TYR A 24 -1.32 4.15 -10.28
C TYR A 24 -2.08 4.63 -11.53
N SER A 25 -3.11 3.88 -11.92
CA SER A 25 -4.03 4.27 -12.99
C SER A 25 -5.43 3.74 -12.76
N ARG A 26 -6.43 4.38 -13.38
CA ARG A 26 -7.85 4.00 -13.29
C ARG A 26 -8.32 3.86 -11.84
N LEU A 27 -8.05 4.88 -11.03
CA LEU A 27 -8.54 4.93 -9.65
C LEU A 27 -10.06 4.96 -9.63
N THR A 28 -10.61 4.36 -8.58
CA THR A 28 -12.01 4.44 -8.22
C THR A 28 -12.11 4.43 -6.71
N GLU A 29 -13.03 5.23 -6.17
CA GLU A 29 -13.40 5.13 -4.76
C GLU A 29 -14.10 3.79 -4.50
N ILE A 30 -13.78 3.14 -3.38
CA ILE A 30 -14.51 1.92 -2.95
C ILE A 30 -15.93 2.28 -2.48
N CYS A 31 -16.07 3.45 -1.87
CA CYS A 31 -17.34 4.04 -1.44
C CYS A 31 -17.20 5.57 -1.49
N GLN A 32 -18.32 6.28 -1.59
CA GLN A 32 -18.32 7.74 -1.71
C GLN A 32 -17.51 8.41 -0.58
N GLY A 33 -16.46 9.15 -0.94
CA GLY A 33 -15.56 9.81 0.01
C GLY A 33 -14.70 8.86 0.84
N GLY A 34 -14.58 7.61 0.40
CA GLY A 34 -13.73 6.59 1.00
C GLY A 34 -12.42 6.38 0.24
N PRO A 35 -11.64 5.34 0.60
CA PRO A 35 -10.34 5.11 -0.01
C PRO A 35 -10.43 4.83 -1.51
N GLU A 36 -9.44 5.33 -2.25
CA GLU A 36 -9.28 5.05 -3.67
C GLU A 36 -8.44 3.79 -3.91
N VAL A 37 -8.81 3.03 -4.93
CA VAL A 37 -8.05 1.88 -5.42
C VAL A 37 -7.93 1.90 -6.93
N GLY A 38 -6.80 1.44 -7.46
CA GLY A 38 -6.56 1.44 -8.90
C GLY A 38 -5.64 0.32 -9.34
N HIS A 39 -5.38 0.28 -10.65
CA HIS A 39 -4.34 -0.56 -11.19
C HIS A 39 -2.97 0.01 -10.86
N LEU A 40 -2.02 -0.89 -10.63
CA LEU A 40 -0.64 -0.56 -10.35
C LEU A 40 0.26 -1.08 -11.47
N THR A 41 1.23 -0.26 -11.88
CA THR A 41 2.39 -0.72 -12.64
C THR A 41 3.66 -0.46 -11.84
N ILE A 42 4.58 -1.42 -11.83
CA ILE A 42 5.93 -1.27 -11.28
C ILE A 42 6.91 -1.46 -12.44
N ASN A 43 7.74 -0.45 -12.70
CA ASN A 43 8.69 -0.44 -13.82
C ASN A 43 8.00 -0.77 -15.17
N GLY A 44 6.81 -0.20 -15.37
CA GLY A 44 5.98 -0.44 -16.57
C GLY A 44 5.24 -1.78 -16.60
N VAL A 45 5.50 -2.71 -15.67
CA VAL A 45 4.82 -4.02 -15.62
C VAL A 45 3.55 -3.93 -14.78
N LYS A 46 2.42 -4.35 -15.36
CA LYS A 46 1.12 -4.33 -14.70
C LYS A 46 1.01 -5.41 -13.62
N MET A 47 0.67 -5.00 -12.41
CA MET A 47 0.42 -5.90 -11.28
C MET A 47 -1.02 -6.42 -11.29
N SER A 48 -1.21 -7.63 -10.78
CA SER A 48 -2.53 -8.24 -10.61
C SER A 48 -3.21 -7.75 -9.33
N GLY A 49 -4.47 -7.32 -9.46
CA GLY A 49 -5.29 -6.80 -8.37
C GLY A 49 -5.56 -5.29 -8.46
N LEU A 50 -6.20 -4.77 -7.41
CA LEU A 50 -6.44 -3.35 -7.20
C LEU A 50 -5.72 -2.91 -5.93
N PHE A 51 -5.03 -1.79 -6.01
CA PHE A 51 -4.17 -1.31 -4.94
C PHE A 51 -4.62 0.07 -4.49
N GLY A 52 -4.68 0.28 -3.18
CA GLY A 52 -4.87 1.60 -2.59
C GLY A 52 -3.55 2.28 -2.29
N GLY A 53 -3.64 3.47 -1.72
CA GLY A 53 -2.48 4.26 -1.29
C GLY A 53 -2.61 4.79 0.14
N PRO A 54 -1.61 5.57 0.60
CA PRO A 54 -0.32 5.76 -0.06
C PRO A 54 0.56 4.49 0.00
N ALA A 55 1.43 4.30 -0.99
CA ALA A 55 2.48 3.28 -0.96
C ALA A 55 3.78 3.83 -0.34
N ILE A 56 4.59 2.95 0.25
CA ILE A 56 5.94 3.25 0.72
C ILE A 56 6.93 2.39 -0.05
N ILE A 57 8.01 2.99 -0.55
CA ILE A 57 9.13 2.31 -1.21
C ILE A 57 10.33 2.33 -0.26
N ASP A 58 10.92 1.16 -0.01
CA ASP A 58 12.15 1.01 0.78
C ASP A 58 13.04 -0.06 0.14
N GLY A 59 14.22 0.35 -0.35
CA GLY A 59 15.06 -0.49 -1.20
C GLY A 59 14.29 -0.97 -2.44
N HIS A 60 14.29 -2.30 -2.65
CA HIS A 60 13.57 -2.95 -3.73
C HIS A 60 12.15 -3.41 -3.34
N TYR A 61 11.68 -3.07 -2.15
CA TYR A 61 10.34 -3.43 -1.68
C TYR A 61 9.34 -2.28 -1.78
N VAL A 62 8.12 -2.62 -2.17
CA VAL A 62 6.96 -1.73 -2.15
C VAL A 62 5.95 -2.26 -1.14
N TYR A 63 5.67 -1.47 -0.11
CA TYR A 63 4.60 -1.72 0.85
C TYR A 63 3.36 -0.95 0.40
N ILE A 64 2.24 -1.64 0.27
CA ILE A 64 1.06 -1.08 -0.38
C ILE A 64 -0.24 -1.74 0.11
N PRO A 65 -1.33 -0.98 0.33
CA PRO A 65 -2.65 -1.55 0.55
C PRO A 65 -3.14 -2.31 -0.69
N LEU A 66 -3.42 -3.61 -0.55
CA LEU A 66 -4.04 -4.43 -1.58
C LEU A 66 -5.52 -4.62 -1.26
N PHE A 67 -6.39 -4.22 -2.18
CA PHE A 67 -7.82 -4.44 -2.05
C PHE A 67 -8.18 -5.90 -2.32
N VAL A 68 -8.98 -6.46 -1.42
CA VAL A 68 -9.46 -7.83 -1.47
C VAL A 68 -10.98 -7.79 -1.37
N ASN A 69 -11.64 -8.35 -2.38
CA ASN A 69 -13.08 -8.54 -2.39
C ASN A 69 -13.37 -10.05 -2.48
N LYS A 70 -13.76 -10.66 -1.35
CA LYS A 70 -14.09 -12.08 -1.25
C LYS A 70 -15.47 -12.24 -0.62
N VAL A 71 -16.07 -13.42 -0.78
CA VAL A 71 -17.37 -13.77 -0.18
C VAL A 71 -17.40 -13.55 1.34
N ILE A 72 -16.27 -13.79 2.02
CA ILE A 72 -16.14 -13.67 3.49
C ILE A 72 -15.76 -12.26 3.96
N GLY A 73 -15.67 -11.27 3.07
CA GLY A 73 -15.36 -9.90 3.43
C GLY A 73 -14.65 -9.09 2.35
N GLN A 74 -14.81 -7.78 2.44
CA GLN A 74 -14.20 -6.78 1.56
C GLN A 74 -13.33 -5.84 2.39
N GLY A 75 -12.19 -5.42 1.84
CA GLY A 75 -11.30 -4.45 2.47
C GLY A 75 -9.87 -4.58 1.96
N PHE A 76 -8.90 -4.28 2.81
CA PHE A 76 -7.49 -4.23 2.49
C PHE A 76 -6.69 -5.27 3.26
N LYS A 77 -5.64 -5.77 2.61
CA LYS A 77 -4.50 -6.43 3.25
C LYS A 77 -3.24 -5.63 2.96
N LEU A 78 -2.25 -5.70 3.86
CA LEU A 78 -0.93 -5.20 3.54
C LEU A 78 -0.32 -6.13 2.48
N ALA A 79 0.09 -5.57 1.34
CA ALA A 79 0.93 -6.26 0.38
C ALA A 79 2.36 -5.75 0.46
N VAL A 80 3.31 -6.67 0.31
CA VAL A 80 4.73 -6.39 0.09
C VAL A 80 5.07 -6.95 -1.27
N ILE A 81 5.54 -6.08 -2.15
CA ILE A 81 5.93 -6.44 -3.51
C ILE A 81 7.44 -6.32 -3.59
N ASP A 82 8.10 -7.39 -3.99
CA ASP A 82 9.49 -7.32 -4.40
C ASP A 82 9.53 -6.79 -5.84
N ALA A 83 10.04 -5.58 -6.06
CA ALA A 83 10.04 -4.94 -7.38
C ALA A 83 10.97 -5.62 -8.38
N SER A 84 11.91 -6.45 -7.92
CA SER A 84 12.84 -7.19 -8.78
C SER A 84 12.22 -8.47 -9.34
N THR A 85 11.35 -9.13 -8.56
CA THR A 85 10.69 -10.40 -8.95
C THR A 85 9.21 -10.25 -9.24
N LEU A 86 8.61 -9.12 -8.86
CA LEU A 86 7.18 -8.82 -8.88
C LEU A 86 6.34 -9.79 -8.01
N GLU A 87 6.98 -10.53 -7.10
CA GLU A 87 6.29 -11.39 -6.16
C GLU A 87 5.47 -10.54 -5.16
N VAL A 88 4.20 -10.90 -4.96
CA VAL A 88 3.29 -10.20 -4.05
C VAL A 88 2.97 -11.07 -2.85
N ARG A 89 3.45 -10.68 -1.67
CA ARG A 89 3.11 -11.31 -0.38
C ARG A 89 2.06 -10.50 0.35
N LYS A 90 1.10 -11.17 1.00
CA LYS A 90 -0.07 -10.54 1.65
C LYS A 90 -0.06 -10.86 3.13
N PHE A 91 -0.16 -9.84 3.98
CA PHE A 91 -0.03 -9.97 5.42
C PHE A 91 -1.28 -9.50 6.17
N GLY A 92 -1.50 -10.11 7.32
CA GLY A 92 -2.58 -9.75 8.24
C GLY A 92 -3.99 -10.16 7.80
N PRO A 93 -4.99 -9.89 8.68
CA PRO A 93 -6.41 -10.05 8.36
C PRO A 93 -6.87 -8.94 7.39
N ILE A 94 -8.09 -9.08 6.85
CA ILE A 94 -8.73 -8.01 6.06
C ILE A 94 -9.10 -6.86 7.01
N LYS A 95 -8.78 -5.63 6.60
CA LYS A 95 -9.06 -4.38 7.33
C LYS A 95 -9.92 -3.45 6.47
N SER A 96 -10.74 -2.60 7.07
CA SER A 96 -11.49 -1.58 6.33
C SER A 96 -10.57 -0.52 5.71
N LEU A 97 -9.43 -0.25 6.33
CA LEU A 97 -8.43 0.72 5.89
C LEU A 97 -7.02 0.25 6.29
N ILE A 98 -6.04 0.55 5.45
CA ILE A 98 -4.62 0.53 5.82
C ILE A 98 -4.01 1.84 5.34
N PHE A 99 -3.77 2.77 6.28
CA PHE A 99 -3.10 4.04 6.00
C PHE A 99 -1.63 3.92 6.42
N LEU A 100 -0.75 3.68 5.44
CA LEU A 100 0.70 3.62 5.69
C LEU A 100 1.25 4.99 6.09
N ASP A 101 2.03 5.04 7.17
CA ASP A 101 2.60 6.27 7.73
C ASP A 101 4.09 6.41 7.37
N CYS A 102 4.94 5.54 7.93
CA CYS A 102 6.37 5.55 7.72
C CYS A 102 7.01 4.20 8.10
N ILE A 103 8.30 4.06 7.81
CA ILE A 103 9.14 2.98 8.33
C ILE A 103 10.10 3.58 9.35
N GLU A 104 10.07 3.06 10.58
CA GLU A 104 10.93 3.49 11.68
C GLU A 104 11.36 2.30 12.52
N ASN A 105 12.62 2.26 12.95
CA ASN A 105 13.15 1.22 13.84
C ASN A 105 12.82 -0.22 13.38
N ASN A 106 12.95 -0.49 12.07
CA ASN A 106 12.66 -1.78 11.44
C ASN A 106 11.17 -2.20 11.51
N LYS A 107 10.26 -1.22 11.61
CA LYS A 107 8.82 -1.42 11.65
C LYS A 107 8.14 -0.57 10.60
N LEU A 108 7.18 -1.17 9.89
CA LEU A 108 6.23 -0.45 9.04
C LEU A 108 5.06 0.02 9.92
N LEU A 109 4.91 1.34 10.06
CA LEU A 109 3.85 1.97 10.84
C LEU A 109 2.65 2.30 9.96
N PHE A 110 1.44 2.03 10.48
CA PHE A 110 0.20 2.29 9.75
C PHE A 110 -0.97 2.57 10.70
N PHE A 111 -2.07 3.08 10.17
CA PHE A 111 -3.33 3.31 10.87
C PHE A 111 -4.49 2.56 10.20
N GLU A 112 -5.54 2.28 10.98
CA GLU A 112 -6.76 1.62 10.50
C GLU A 112 -7.94 2.60 10.35
N ASN A 113 -7.70 3.90 10.52
CA ASN A 113 -8.65 4.99 10.26
C ASN A 113 -7.92 6.25 9.75
N ILE A 114 -8.68 7.16 9.12
CA ILE A 114 -8.17 8.42 8.56
C ILE A 114 -7.70 9.39 9.66
N ASP A 115 -8.39 9.39 10.80
CA ASP A 115 -8.07 10.28 11.94
C ASP A 115 -6.75 9.92 12.65
N LYS A 116 -6.06 8.86 12.19
CA LYS A 116 -4.81 8.35 12.79
C LYS A 116 -4.92 8.06 14.29
N ALA A 117 -6.10 7.63 14.76
CA ALA A 117 -6.38 7.51 16.19
C ALA A 117 -5.55 6.43 16.89
N VAL A 118 -5.24 5.32 16.18
CA VAL A 118 -4.47 4.21 16.75
C VAL A 118 -3.38 3.75 15.79
N LYS A 119 -2.12 3.94 16.20
CA LYS A 119 -0.94 3.49 15.46
C LYS A 119 -0.76 1.97 15.61
N ARG A 120 -0.52 1.30 14.48
CA ARG A 120 -0.22 -0.13 14.36
C ARG A 120 1.12 -0.32 13.67
N CYS A 121 1.69 -1.52 13.79
CA CYS A 121 2.96 -1.82 13.15
C CYS A 121 3.06 -3.27 12.66
N PHE A 122 3.87 -3.47 11.62
CA PHE A 122 4.43 -4.76 11.23
C PHE A 122 5.96 -4.72 11.36
N GLU A 123 6.55 -5.79 11.89
CA GLU A 123 8.00 -5.95 11.95
C GLU A 123 8.53 -6.32 10.56
N LEU A 124 9.46 -5.54 9.99
CA LEU A 124 9.95 -5.77 8.62
C LEU A 124 10.63 -7.13 8.45
N GLN A 125 11.32 -7.61 9.49
CA GLN A 125 11.91 -8.95 9.50
C GLN A 125 10.86 -10.03 9.18
N LYS A 126 9.64 -9.91 9.69
CA LYS A 126 8.55 -10.87 9.42
C LYS A 126 7.94 -10.72 8.02
N LEU A 127 8.13 -9.57 7.38
CA LEU A 127 7.64 -9.31 6.02
C LEU A 127 8.62 -9.83 4.94
N HIS A 128 9.90 -9.96 5.31
CA HIS A 128 10.96 -10.44 4.44
C HIS A 128 11.42 -11.87 4.75
N SER A 129 11.03 -12.43 5.90
CA SER A 129 11.32 -13.83 6.23
C SER A 129 10.50 -14.77 5.35
N ILE A 130 11.22 -15.70 4.73
CA ILE A 130 10.73 -16.79 3.87
C ILE A 130 10.13 -17.90 4.74
#